data_AF-A0A1F3EMG3-F1
#
_entry.id   AF-A0A1F3EMG3-F1
#
_cell.length_a   1.000
_cell.length_b   1.000
_cell.length_c   1.000
_cell.angle_alpha   90.00
_cell.angle_beta   90.00
_cell.angle_gamma   90.00
#
_symmetry.space_group_name_H-M   'P 1'
#
loop_
_entity.id
_entity.type
_entity.pdbx_description
1 polymer ?
#
loop_
_entity_poly.entity_id
_entity_poly.type
_entity_poly.pdbx_seq_one_letter_code
_entity_poly.pdbx_strand_id
1 'polypeptide(L)'
;MTILDENQMKLLEEYASLLFTIDEIAILIKVDPASLRRDIRHGKNKVAEAYFQGKLGTMVAVRKNIIQFAKKGSPQAETFVKDYLEQQNNNE
;
A
#
# COMPACT_ATOMS: atom_id res chain seq x y z
N MET A 1 -16.50 -7.44 -11.57
CA MET A 1 -16.17 -6.31 -10.70
C MET A 1 -16.81 -6.58 -9.35
N THR A 2 -16.01 -6.73 -8.31
CA THR A 2 -16.46 -6.91 -6.92
C THR A 2 -17.12 -5.62 -6.47
N ILE A 3 -18.30 -5.73 -5.88
CA ILE A 3 -18.99 -4.60 -5.26
C ILE A 3 -18.76 -4.76 -3.76
N LEU A 4 -18.05 -3.80 -3.16
CA LEU A 4 -17.84 -3.74 -1.72
C LEU A 4 -18.77 -2.69 -1.13
N ASP A 5 -19.34 -3.00 0.04
CA ASP A 5 -20.05 -1.98 0.83
C ASP A 5 -19.06 -0.99 1.47
N GLU A 6 -19.57 0.10 2.06
CA GLU A 6 -18.74 1.14 2.65
C GLU A 6 -17.85 0.63 3.79
N ASN A 7 -18.29 -0.37 4.56
CA ASN A 7 -17.50 -0.93 5.65
C ASN A 7 -16.39 -1.84 5.10
N GLN A 8 -16.69 -2.68 4.11
CA GLN A 8 -15.70 -3.50 3.42
C GLN A 8 -14.64 -2.65 2.73
N MET A 9 -15.03 -1.50 2.15
CA MET A 9 -14.09 -0.54 1.57
C MET A 9 -13.13 0.03 2.62
N LYS A 10 -13.65 0.43 3.79
CA LYS A 10 -12.81 0.92 4.91
C LYS A 10 -11.86 -0.16 5.42
N LEU A 11 -12.36 -1.38 5.62
CA LEU A 11 -11.53 -2.51 6.07
C LEU A 11 -10.46 -2.89 5.04
N LEU A 12 -10.77 -2.81 3.74
CA LEU A 12 -9.79 -3.02 2.67
C LEU A 12 -8.63 -2.04 2.77
N GLU A 13 -8.93 -0.74 2.91
CA GLU A 13 -7.91 0.30 3.07
C GLU A 13 -7.10 0.11 4.36
N GLU A 14 -7.79 -0.14 5.49
CA GLU A 14 -7.16 -0.37 6.79
C GLU A 14 -6.20 -1.56 6.73
N TYR A 15 -6.66 -2.73 6.26
CA TYR A 15 -5.81 -3.92 6.20
C TYR A 15 -4.70 -3.81 5.15
N ALA A 16 -4.92 -3.09 4.05
CA ALA A 16 -3.85 -2.77 3.11
C ALA A 16 -2.75 -1.90 3.76
N SER A 17 -3.13 -0.97 4.65
CA SER A 17 -2.17 -0.20 5.45
C SER A 17 -1.39 -1.09 6.43
N LEU A 18 -2.02 -2.14 6.96
CA LEU A 18 -1.35 -3.12 7.82
C LEU A 18 -0.52 -4.15 7.05
N LEU A 19 -0.32 -3.95 5.73
CA LEU A 19 0.50 -4.78 4.86
C LEU A 19 -0.01 -6.21 4.68
N PHE A 20 -1.30 -6.47 4.92
CA PHE A 20 -1.92 -7.73 4.52
C PHE A 20 -1.92 -7.89 3.00
N THR A 21 -1.76 -9.12 2.54
CA THR A 21 -1.88 -9.48 1.12
C THR A 21 -3.34 -9.35 0.66
N ILE A 22 -3.55 -9.19 -0.65
CA ILE A 22 -4.90 -9.12 -1.24
C ILE A 22 -5.76 -10.32 -0.83
N ASP A 23 -5.17 -11.51 -0.74
CA ASP A 23 -5.89 -12.74 -0.44
C ASP A 23 -6.29 -12.81 1.03
N GLU A 24 -5.40 -12.41 1.94
CA GLU A 24 -5.71 -12.31 3.37
C GLU A 24 -6.83 -11.29 3.62
N ILE A 25 -6.75 -10.13 2.97
CA ILE A 25 -7.80 -9.12 3.06
C ILE A 25 -9.12 -9.67 2.54
N ALA A 26 -9.12 -10.35 1.38
CA ALA A 26 -10.32 -10.95 0.82
C ALA A 26 -10.99 -11.93 1.80
N ILE A 27 -10.19 -12.76 2.48
CA ILE A 27 -10.67 -13.68 3.52
C ILE A 27 -11.26 -12.89 4.69
N LEU A 28 -10.57 -11.86 5.19
CA LEU A 28 -11.02 -11.04 6.33
C LEU A 28 -12.33 -10.31 6.05
N ILE A 29 -12.51 -9.74 4.86
CA ILE A 29 -13.72 -8.99 4.46
C ILE A 29 -14.79 -9.88 3.79
N LYS A 30 -14.55 -11.20 3.73
CA LYS A 30 -15.46 -12.24 3.22
C LYS A 30 -15.86 -12.06 1.75
N VAL A 31 -14.89 -11.82 0.88
CA VAL A 31 -15.06 -11.76 -0.59
C VAL A 31 -14.17 -12.78 -1.30
N ASP A 32 -14.50 -13.07 -2.57
CA ASP A 32 -13.68 -13.97 -3.38
C ASP A 32 -12.28 -13.36 -3.67
N PRO A 33 -11.17 -14.02 -3.28
CA PRO A 33 -9.82 -13.51 -3.49
C PRO A 33 -9.49 -13.29 -4.97
N ALA A 34 -9.98 -14.17 -5.86
CA ALA A 34 -9.70 -14.04 -7.29
C ALA A 34 -10.35 -12.77 -7.88
N SER A 35 -11.57 -12.44 -7.45
CA SER A 35 -12.29 -11.25 -7.85
C SER A 35 -11.62 -9.97 -7.34
N LEU A 36 -11.27 -9.92 -6.05
CA LEU A 36 -10.59 -8.76 -5.47
C LEU A 36 -9.24 -8.50 -6.16
N ARG A 37 -8.46 -9.56 -6.42
CA ARG A 37 -7.18 -9.45 -7.14
C ARG A 37 -7.34 -8.91 -8.55
N ARG A 38 -8.37 -9.33 -9.28
CA ARG A 38 -8.66 -8.80 -10.62
C ARG A 38 -8.99 -7.31 -10.58
N ASP A 39 -9.81 -6.89 -9.62
CA ASP A 39 -10.22 -5.49 -9.51
C ASP A 39 -9.03 -4.59 -9.16
N ILE A 40 -8.20 -4.99 -8.19
CA ILE A 40 -6.99 -4.24 -7.80
C ILE A 40 -6.00 -4.16 -8.97
N ARG A 41 -5.78 -5.27 -9.70
CA ARG A 41 -4.87 -5.29 -10.86
C ARG A 41 -5.34 -4.38 -11.99
N HIS A 42 -6.65 -4.24 -12.20
CA HIS A 42 -7.18 -3.36 -13.24
C HIS A 42 -6.96 -1.87 -12.93
N GLY A 43 -6.83 -1.50 -11.64
CA GLY A 43 -6.37 -0.19 -11.18
C GLY A 43 -7.35 0.98 -11.39
N LYS A 44 -8.38 0.84 -12.22
CA LYS A 44 -9.33 1.91 -12.60
C LYS A 44 -10.67 1.84 -11.87
N ASN A 45 -10.67 1.43 -10.60
CA ASN A 45 -11.89 1.34 -9.80
C ASN A 45 -11.62 1.72 -8.34
N LYS A 46 -12.72 2.05 -7.61
CA LYS A 46 -12.65 2.47 -6.21
C LYS A 46 -12.01 1.41 -5.30
N VAL A 47 -12.23 0.13 -5.57
CA VAL A 47 -11.65 -0.99 -4.82
C VAL A 47 -10.12 -0.95 -4.90
N ALA A 48 -9.58 -0.80 -6.11
CA ALA A 48 -8.15 -0.64 -6.34
C ALA A 48 -7.62 0.62 -5.66
N GLU A 49 -8.33 1.74 -5.79
CA GLU A 49 -7.97 3.01 -5.15
C GLU A 49 -7.85 2.87 -3.62
N ALA A 50 -8.84 2.29 -2.93
CA ALA A 50 -8.80 2.07 -1.48
C ALA A 50 -7.64 1.16 -1.06
N TYR A 51 -7.41 0.06 -1.78
CA TYR A 51 -6.27 -0.82 -1.53
C TYR A 51 -4.93 -0.07 -1.67
N PHE A 52 -4.75 0.69 -2.75
CA PHE A 52 -3.51 1.43 -2.98
C PHE A 52 -3.35 2.60 -2.01
N GLN A 53 -4.43 3.30 -1.62
CA GLN A 53 -4.39 4.35 -0.60
C GLN A 53 -3.84 3.80 0.72
N GLY A 54 -4.38 2.66 1.20
CA GLY A 54 -3.88 2.02 2.42
C GLY A 54 -2.40 1.66 2.33
N LYS A 55 -2.00 0.98 1.25
CA LYS A 55 -0.60 0.59 1.02
C LYS A 55 0.34 1.78 0.93
N LEU A 56 -0.04 2.82 0.20
CA LEU A 56 0.75 4.05 0.04
C LEU A 56 0.84 4.81 1.36
N GLY A 57 -0.23 4.83 2.17
CA GLY A 57 -0.24 5.44 3.50
C GLY A 57 0.86 4.87 4.41
N THR A 58 1.01 3.55 4.44
CA THR A 58 2.09 2.91 5.21
C THR A 58 3.46 3.18 4.64
N MET A 59 3.61 3.18 3.31
CA MET A 59 4.87 3.56 2.67
C MET A 59 5.26 5.01 3.01
N VAL A 60 4.31 5.94 3.10
CA VAL A 60 4.55 7.31 3.56
C VAL A 60 5.07 7.31 5.01
N ALA A 61 4.42 6.57 5.92
CA ALA A 61 4.82 6.50 7.32
C ALA A 61 6.24 5.93 7.47
N VAL A 62 6.54 4.82 6.78
CA VAL A 62 7.87 4.18 6.79
C VAL A 62 8.93 5.13 6.22
N ARG A 63 8.68 5.74 5.06
CA ARG A 63 9.64 6.65 4.43
C ARG A 63 9.90 7.90 5.27
N LYS A 64 8.88 8.46 5.95
CA LYS A 64 9.05 9.57 6.89
C LYS A 64 10.04 9.21 8.00
N ASN A 65 9.88 8.03 8.61
CA ASN A 65 10.78 7.57 9.68
C ASN A 65 12.21 7.35 9.16
N ILE A 66 12.36 6.71 8.00
CA ILE A 66 13.66 6.48 7.37
C ILE A 66 14.37 7.82 7.09
N ILE A 67 13.68 8.78 6.48
CA ILE A 67 14.23 10.11 6.21
C ILE A 67 14.64 10.81 7.52
N GLN A 68 13.84 10.69 8.58
CA GLN A 68 14.20 11.25 9.88
C GLN A 68 15.46 10.62 10.47
N PHE A 69 15.65 9.30 10.36
CA PHE A 69 16.87 8.63 10.81
C PHE A 69 18.09 8.98 9.95
N ALA A 70 17.92 9.10 8.64
CA ALA A 70 18.98 9.55 7.74
C ALA A 70 19.45 10.97 8.12
N LYS A 71 18.52 11.90 8.39
CA LYS A 71 18.84 13.26 8.88
C LYS A 71 19.61 13.27 10.21
N LYS A 72 19.51 12.21 11.00
CA LYS A 72 20.27 12.03 12.26
C LYS A 72 21.60 11.29 12.06
N GLY A 73 21.96 10.98 10.81
CA GLY A 73 23.24 10.33 10.46
C GLY A 73 23.23 8.81 10.59
N SER A 74 22.08 8.14 10.48
CA SER A 74 22.05 6.67 10.42
C SER A 74 22.52 6.18 9.03
N PRO A 75 23.66 5.46 8.91
CA PRO A 75 24.20 5.07 7.60
C PRO A 75 23.27 4.15 6.81
N GLN A 76 22.56 3.25 7.50
CA GLN A 76 21.58 2.36 6.87
C GLN A 76 20.39 3.16 6.31
N ALA A 77 19.91 4.16 7.05
CA ALA A 77 18.81 5.00 6.59
C ALA A 77 19.23 5.89 5.41
N GLU A 78 20.46 6.42 5.41
CA GLU A 78 21.01 7.17 4.27
C GLU A 78 21.07 6.32 3.00
N THR A 79 21.44 5.03 3.13
CA THR A 79 21.43 4.07 2.01
C THR A 79 20.01 3.91 1.45
N PHE A 80 19.01 3.68 2.31
CA PHE A 80 17.62 3.58 1.85
C PHE A 80 17.11 4.86 1.18
N VAL A 81 17.49 6.04 1.69
CA VAL A 81 17.11 7.33 1.06
C VAL A 81 17.73 7.45 -0.32
N LYS A 82 18.99 7.06 -0.50
CA LYS A 82 19.64 7.04 -1.82
C LYS A 82 18.89 6.13 -2.80
N ASP A 83 18.55 4.91 -2.36
CA ASP A 83 17.79 3.96 -3.19
C ASP A 83 16.42 4.52 -3.59
N TYR A 84 15.73 5.23 -2.68
CA TYR A 84 14.45 5.87 -2.98
C TYR A 84 14.57 6.99 -4.01
N LEU A 85 15.64 7.80 -3.94
CA LEU A 85 15.90 8.86 -4.93
C LEU A 85 16.24 8.27 -6.30
N GLU A 86 17.05 7.21 -6.35
CA GLU A 86 17.33 6.50 -7.60
C GLU A 86 16.07 5.89 -8.22
N GLN A 87 15.23 5.25 -7.41
CA GLN A 87 13.94 4.74 -7.87
C GLN A 87 13.04 5.85 -8.41
N GLN A 88 12.96 7.01 -7.75
CA GLN A 88 12.16 8.13 -8.22
C GLN A 88 12.66 8.62 -9.58
N ASN A 89 13.96 8.90 -9.72
CA ASN A 89 14.57 9.37 -10.96
C ASN A 89 14.42 8.38 -12.13
N ASN A 90 14.33 7.07 -11.85
CA ASN A 90 14.13 6.05 -12.89
C ASN A 90 12.67 5.91 -13.34
N ASN A 91 11.71 6.48 -12.60
CA ASN A 91 10.27 6.36 -12.88
C ASN A 91 9.59 7.69 -13.20
N GLU A 92 10.36 8.79 -13.30
CA GLU A 92 9.95 10.12 -13.77
C GLU A 92 10.64 10.45 -15.09
#